data_AF-A0A1T5JK38-F1
#
_entry.id   AF-A0A1T5JK38-F1
#
_cell.length_a   1.000
_cell.length_b   1.000
_cell.length_c   1.000
_cell.angle_alpha   90.00
_cell.angle_beta   90.00
_cell.angle_gamma   90.00
#
_symmetry.space_group_name_H-M   'P 1'
#
loop_
_entity.id
_entity.type
_entity.pdbx_description
1 polymer ?
#
loop_
_entity_poly.entity_id
_entity_poly.type
_entity_poly.pdbx_seq_one_letter_code
_entity_poly.pdbx_strand_id
1 'polypeptide(L)' 'MSNKTRSILKAIAVILVLLAVLMHIGWVAIPVITVYKFWIVVIAFGLLLISSK' A
#
# COMPACT_ATOMS: atom_id res chain seq x y z
N MET A 1 5.53 17.50 9.03
CA MET A 1 4.40 16.56 8.93
C MET A 1 3.83 16.36 10.33
N SER A 2 2.52 16.56 10.55
CA SER A 2 1.94 16.32 11.87
C SER A 2 1.96 14.82 12.21
N ASN A 3 1.99 14.46 13.49
CA ASN A 3 1.86 13.07 13.93
C ASN A 3 0.61 12.40 13.35
N LYS A 4 -0.48 13.17 13.20
CA LYS A 4 -1.73 12.71 12.58
C LYS A 4 -1.52 12.33 11.11
N THR A 5 -0.87 13.20 10.34
CA THR A 5 -0.58 12.94 8.92
C THR A 5 0.32 11.71 8.74
N ARG A 6 1.35 11.53 9.59
CA ARG A 6 2.21 10.33 9.56
C ARG A 6 1.43 9.06 9.80
N SER A 7 0.58 9.07 10.83
CA SER A 7 -0.25 7.92 11.18
C SER A 7 -1.17 7.53 10.04
N ILE A 8 -1.79 8.51 9.37
CA ILE A 8 -2.64 8.28 8.21
C ILE A 8 -1.84 7.69 7.04
N LEU A 9 -0.64 8.22 6.74
CA LEU A 9 0.19 7.67 5.66
C LEU A 9 0.61 6.22 5.93
N LYS A 10 0.99 5.89 7.18
CA LYS A 10 1.32 4.52 7.57
C LYS A 10 0.12 3.59 7.38
N ALA A 11 -1.07 4.03 7.80
CA ALA A 11 -2.30 3.25 7.62
C ALA A 11 -2.59 2.99 6.14
N ILE A 12 -2.50 4.03 5.29
CA ILE A 12 -2.69 3.89 3.84
C ILE A 12 -1.67 2.93 3.24
N ALA A 13 -0.40 3.04 3.60
CA ALA A 13 0.65 2.14 3.13
C ALA A 13 0.35 0.68 3.49
N VAL A 14 -0.08 0.40 4.73
CA VAL A 14 -0.44 -0.94 5.18
C VAL A 14 -1.65 -1.49 4.41
N ILE A 15 -2.68 -0.67 4.18
CA ILE A 15 -3.88 -1.07 3.42
C ILE A 15 -3.51 -1.44 1.98
N LEU A 16 -2.65 -0.66 1.33
CA LEU A 16 -2.19 -0.94 -0.03
C LEU A 16 -1.43 -2.26 -0.12
N VAL A 17 -0.55 -2.55 0.84
CA VAL A 17 0.16 -3.84 0.90
C VAL A 17 -0.80 -4.99 1.15
N LEU A 18 -1.75 -4.85 2.09
CA LEU A 18 -2.75 -5.88 2.35
C LEU A 18 -3.58 -6.18 1.11
N LEU A 19 -4.05 -5.16 0.38
CA LEU A 19 -4.77 -5.35 -0.87
C LEU A 19 -3.92 -6.12 -1.89
N ALA A 20 -2.65 -5.75 -2.06
CA ALA A 20 -1.74 -6.44 -2.97
C ALA A 20 -1.54 -7.91 -2.59
N VAL A 21 -1.42 -8.22 -1.29
CA VAL A 21 -1.31 -9.59 -0.78
C VAL A 21 -2.59 -10.38 -1.06
N LEU A 22 -3.76 -9.82 -0.73
CA LEU A 22 -5.06 -10.44 -1.00
C LEU A 22 -5.26 -10.77 -2.48
N MET A 23 -4.78 -9.90 -3.36
CA MET A 23 -4.80 -10.15 -4.80
C MET A 23 -3.74 -11.14 -5.27
N HIS A 24 -2.63 -11.29 -4.55
CA HIS A 24 -1.59 -12.26 -4.89
C HIS A 24 -2.02 -13.69 -4.57
N ILE A 25 -2.70 -13.89 -3.43
CA ILE A 25 -3.25 -15.19 -3.02
C ILE A 25 -4.56 -15.56 -3.75
N GLY A 26 -5.05 -14.69 -4.64
CA GLY A 26 -6.26 -14.95 -5.44
C GLY A 26 -7.58 -14.75 -4.70
N TRP A 27 -7.57 -14.20 -3.48
CA TRP A 27 -8.79 -13.97 -2.70
C TRP A 27 -9.57 -12.74 -3.16
N VAL A 28 -8.87 -11.77 -3.76
CA VAL A 28 -9.45 -10.57 -4.38
C VAL A 28 -8.96 -10.46 -5.83
N ALA A 29 -9.87 -10.41 -6.79
CA ALA A 29 -9.54 -10.26 -8.20
C ALA A 29 -10.06 -8.91 -8.72
N ILE A 30 -9.15 -7.98 -8.97
CA ILE A 30 -9.47 -6.70 -9.60
C ILE A 30 -8.64 -6.58 -10.89
N PRO A 31 -9.23 -6.88 -12.06
CA PRO A 31 -8.49 -7.02 -13.31
C PRO A 31 -7.66 -5.79 -13.68
N VAL A 32 -8.24 -4.59 -13.53
CA VAL A 32 -7.63 -3.31 -13.91
C VAL A 32 -6.33 -3.01 -13.16
N ILE A 33 -6.25 -3.39 -11.89
CA ILE A 33 -5.07 -3.14 -11.04
C ILE A 33 -4.14 -4.34 -10.91
N THR A 34 -4.49 -5.49 -11.53
CA THR A 34 -3.70 -6.72 -11.40
C THR A 34 -2.32 -6.60 -12.03
N VAL A 35 -2.20 -5.88 -13.15
CA VAL A 35 -0.92 -5.63 -13.82
C VAL A 35 -0.02 -4.71 -12.99
N TYR A 36 -0.60 -3.88 -12.12
CA TYR A 36 0.09 -2.88 -11.33
C TYR A 36 0.41 -3.32 -9.89
N LYS A 37 0.16 -4.59 -9.52
CA LYS A 37 0.41 -5.13 -8.17
C LYS A 37 1.81 -4.80 -7.65
N PHE A 38 2.84 -4.96 -8.49
CA PHE A 38 4.22 -4.63 -8.14
C PHE A 38 4.38 -3.14 -7.76
N TRP A 39 3.86 -2.25 -8.61
CA TRP A 39 3.96 -0.81 -8.40
C TRP A 39 3.17 -0.33 -7.17
N ILE A 40 2.04 -0.97 -6.86
CA ILE A 40 1.28 -0.71 -5.62
C ILE A 40 2.16 -0.96 -4.38
N VAL A 41 2.92 -2.06 -4.37
CA VAL A 41 3.84 -2.38 -3.27
C VAL A 41 5.01 -1.39 -3.19
N VAL A 42 5.57 -0.98 -4.34
CA VAL A 42 6.65 0.03 -4.39
C VAL A 42 6.18 1.37 -3.81
N ILE A 43 5.00 1.85 -4.20
CA ILE A 43 4.41 3.10 -3.70
C ILE A 43 4.14 2.99 -2.19
N ALA A 44 3.57 1.86 -1.74
CA ALA A 44 3.30 1.64 -0.33
C ALA A 44 4.59 1.67 0.51
N PHE A 45 5.68 1.07 0.02
CA PHE A 45 6.97 1.13 0.69
C PHE A 45 7.54 2.56 0.71
N GLY A 46 7.42 3.30 -0.39
CA GLY A 46 7.77 4.72 -0.44
C GLY A 46 7.00 5.58 0.59
N LEU A 47 5.68 5.37 0.70
CA LEU A 47 4.82 6.03 1.69
C LEU A 47 5.25 5.72 3.14
N LEU A 48 5.66 4.47 3.40
CA LEU A 48 6.12 4.04 4.71
C LEU A 48 7.48 4.66 5.06
N LEU A 49 8.39 4.78 4.10
CA LEU A 49 9.68 5.46 4.27
C LEU A 49 9.52 6.95 4.61
N ILE A 50 8.70 7.69 3.85
CA ILE A 50 8.50 9.13 4.09
C ILE A 50 7.76 9.39 5.41
N SER A 51 6.89 8.48 5.85
CA SER A 51 6.18 8.62 7.12
C SER A 51 7.02 8.26 8.35
N SER A 52 8.16 7.56 8.16
CA SER A 52 9.03 7.10 9.24
C SER A 52 10.09 8.11 9.70
N LYS A 53 10.38 9.15 8.91
CA LYS A 53 11.29 10.26 9.28
C LYS A 53 10.54 11.43 9.87
#